data_AF-A0A2E0S4S1-F1
#
_entry.id   AF-A0A2E0S4S1-F1
#
_cell.length_a   1.000
_cell.length_b   1.000
_cell.length_c   1.000
_cell.angle_alpha   90.00
_cell.angle_beta   90.00
_cell.angle_gamma   90.00
#
_symmetry.space_group_name_H-M   'P 1'
#
loop_
_entity.id
_entity.type
_entity.pdbx_description
1 polymer ?
#
loop_
_entity_poly.entity_id
_entity_poly.type
_entity_poly.pdbx_seq_one_letter_code
_entity_poly.pdbx_strand_id
1 'polypeptide(L)'
;MLKDQGKTGLPLNNLESEASSSPSSPSSPSSPSSPSSGDFNGEDSRREFLEKASAALVILGAHPSKSSAQKTDASVLFQPEEQWADRIQAPDDGKRYGWFVDTRRCVGCHACEVSCKAENDVPLGNYIRQTFYKDVGEYPQVARLFMPMACQHCEDAPCIKACPCGALHKTTGGTVAIDYNTCCGHGTCVDVCPYGAIYMDPVANQAVKCHNCYHRLEQQMEPACANTCPADAISFGDLNDENSKISKAMRDAEENKLETRQIRPEKNTKPRMWFVGDAPVEIEERIPREGESYGPEAYNIYNWKESHEDE
;
A
#
# COMPACT_ATOMS: atom_id res chain seq x y z
N MET A 1 -39.17 23.67 -49.74
CA MET A 1 -40.61 23.43 -49.51
C MET A 1 -40.71 22.41 -48.37
N LEU A 2 -40.67 22.80 -47.09
CA LEU A 2 -41.72 23.39 -46.22
C LEU A 2 -42.96 22.50 -46.01
N LYS A 3 -43.06 21.96 -44.78
CA LYS A 3 -44.22 21.74 -43.86
C LYS A 3 -43.87 20.52 -42.98
N ASP A 4 -43.44 20.63 -41.73
CA ASP A 4 -43.97 21.27 -40.50
C ASP A 4 -45.20 20.59 -39.88
N GLN A 5 -45.15 20.55 -38.54
CA GLN A 5 -46.11 20.11 -37.50
C GLN A 5 -46.02 18.63 -37.06
N GLY A 6 -45.92 18.29 -35.78
CA GLY A 6 -46.15 19.09 -34.57
C GLY A 6 -45.56 18.48 -33.30
N LYS A 7 -45.22 19.40 -32.39
CA LYS A 7 -44.76 19.21 -31.01
C LYS A 7 -45.91 18.79 -30.10
N THR A 8 -45.63 17.95 -29.11
CA THR A 8 -46.38 17.88 -27.85
C THR A 8 -45.40 17.87 -26.69
N GLY A 9 -45.29 19.01 -25.99
CA GLY A 9 -44.66 19.12 -24.69
C GLY A 9 -45.74 19.30 -23.61
N LEU A 10 -45.45 18.82 -22.40
CA LEU A 10 -46.19 19.01 -21.15
C LEU A 10 -45.21 18.72 -19.99
N PRO A 11 -45.37 19.30 -18.78
CA PRO A 11 -44.80 20.60 -18.46
C PRO A 11 -43.78 20.56 -17.31
N LEU A 12 -42.90 21.57 -17.29
CA LEU A 12 -42.12 21.98 -16.13
C LEU A 12 -43.04 22.73 -15.16
N ASN A 13 -43.24 22.20 -13.96
CA ASN A 13 -43.85 22.94 -12.85
C ASN A 13 -42.77 23.32 -11.83
N ASN A 14 -42.72 24.64 -11.59
CA ASN A 14 -42.06 25.29 -10.48
C ASN A 14 -42.65 24.82 -9.15
N LEU A 15 -41.79 24.46 -8.21
CA LEU A 15 -42.06 24.52 -6.78
C LEU A 15 -40.91 25.31 -6.16
N GLU A 16 -41.13 26.62 -6.03
CA GLU A 16 -40.36 27.46 -5.11
C GLU A 16 -40.91 27.32 -3.69
N SER A 17 -39.99 27.42 -2.73
CA SER A 17 -40.16 27.78 -1.32
C SER A 17 -41.01 26.88 -0.43
N GLU A 18 -40.34 25.98 0.29
CA GLU A 18 -40.47 25.91 1.75
C GLU A 18 -39.08 25.66 2.37
N ALA A 19 -38.48 26.74 2.87
CA ALA A 19 -37.37 26.66 3.79
C ALA A 19 -37.94 26.44 5.19
N SER A 20 -37.70 25.27 5.79
CA SER A 20 -37.99 25.04 7.20
C SER A 20 -36.86 24.26 7.88
N SER A 21 -36.11 25.01 8.69
CA SER A 21 -35.41 24.60 9.92
C SER A 21 -34.52 23.35 9.89
N SER A 22 -33.23 23.61 9.76
CA SER A 22 -32.14 22.75 10.20
C SER A 22 -32.30 22.38 11.69
N PRO A 23 -32.17 21.11 12.09
CA PRO A 23 -32.06 20.76 13.50
C PRO A 23 -30.70 21.25 14.03
N SER A 24 -30.77 22.04 15.09
CA SER A 24 -29.64 22.59 15.84
C SER A 24 -28.70 21.51 16.36
N SER A 25 -27.40 21.70 16.12
CA SER A 25 -26.31 20.93 16.70
C SER A 25 -26.40 20.88 18.24
N PRO A 26 -26.17 19.74 18.89
CA PRO A 26 -26.05 19.68 20.34
C PRO A 26 -24.81 20.46 20.79
N SER A 27 -25.02 21.38 21.71
CA SER A 27 -24.01 22.20 22.37
C SER A 27 -22.96 21.35 23.08
N SER A 28 -21.68 21.66 22.81
CA SER A 28 -20.53 21.12 23.54
C SER A 28 -20.66 21.35 25.05
N PRO A 29 -20.35 20.36 25.91
CA PRO A 29 -20.29 20.61 27.34
C PRO A 29 -19.13 21.57 27.67
N SER A 30 -19.46 22.60 28.44
CA SER A 30 -18.55 23.60 28.98
C SER A 30 -17.44 22.97 29.81
N SER A 31 -16.19 23.39 29.55
CA SER A 31 -15.01 23.08 30.36
C SER A 31 -15.24 23.47 31.83
N PRO A 32 -14.90 22.62 32.82
CA PRO A 32 -14.94 23.03 34.21
C PRO A 32 -13.86 24.09 34.48
N SER A 33 -14.29 25.15 35.15
CA SER A 33 -13.48 26.25 35.66
C SER A 33 -12.38 25.79 36.61
N SER A 34 -11.18 26.33 36.44
CA SER A 34 -10.04 26.18 37.35
C SER A 34 -10.40 26.56 38.79
N PRO A 35 -10.03 25.77 39.82
CA PRO A 35 -10.12 26.24 41.19
C PRO A 35 -9.05 27.30 41.45
N SER A 36 -9.49 28.37 42.09
CA SER A 36 -8.71 29.46 42.63
C SER A 36 -7.64 28.98 43.62
N SER A 37 -6.51 29.69 43.61
CA SER A 37 -5.39 29.63 44.55
C SER A 37 -5.84 29.54 46.02
N GLY A 38 -5.50 28.43 46.66
CA GLY A 38 -5.47 28.27 48.12
C GLY A 38 -4.05 27.94 48.54
N ASP A 39 -3.55 28.70 49.51
CA ASP A 39 -2.20 28.67 50.06
C ASP A 39 -1.74 27.27 50.51
N PHE A 40 -0.56 26.87 50.04
CA PHE A 40 0.26 25.84 50.70
C PHE A 40 1.66 26.40 50.93
N ASN A 41 1.88 26.90 52.15
CA ASN A 41 3.21 27.06 52.72
C ASN A 41 3.78 25.67 53.04
N GLY A 42 4.92 25.35 52.43
CA GLY A 42 5.66 24.13 52.66
C GLY A 42 6.90 24.11 51.79
N GLU A 43 7.95 24.76 52.25
CA GLU A 43 9.29 24.73 51.65
C GLU A 43 9.81 23.29 51.66
N ASP A 44 9.79 22.62 50.51
CA ASP A 44 10.69 21.51 50.22
C ASP A 44 11.11 21.61 48.77
N SER A 45 12.38 21.98 48.55
CA SER A 45 12.89 22.28 47.21
C SER A 45 12.99 21.00 46.39
N ARG A 46 12.55 21.07 45.13
CA ARG A 46 12.63 20.03 44.08
C ARG A 46 14.02 19.37 43.92
N ARG A 47 15.06 19.98 44.50
CA ARG A 47 16.44 19.47 44.56
C ARG A 47 16.60 18.30 45.53
N GLU A 48 15.84 18.26 46.64
CA GLU A 48 15.96 17.20 47.64
C GLU A 48 15.30 15.88 47.21
N PHE A 49 14.23 15.97 46.40
CA PHE A 49 13.59 14.79 45.78
C PHE A 49 14.53 14.11 44.77
N LEU A 50 15.31 14.89 44.02
CA LEU A 50 16.23 14.36 43.03
C LEU A 50 17.48 13.72 43.66
N GLU A 51 17.92 14.17 44.84
CA GLU A 51 19.01 13.51 45.58
C GLU A 51 18.59 12.22 46.29
N LYS A 52 17.33 12.11 46.74
CA LYS A 52 16.83 10.87 47.37
C LYS A 52 16.52 9.76 46.35
N ALA A 53 16.32 10.10 45.07
CA ALA A 53 16.07 9.14 44.01
C ALA A 53 17.34 8.45 43.46
N SER A 54 18.53 9.00 43.70
CA SER A 54 19.81 8.47 43.19
C SER A 54 20.46 7.39 44.08
N ALA A 55 19.84 7.01 45.20
CA ALA A 55 20.38 6.01 46.14
C ALA A 55 19.68 4.63 46.11
N ALA A 56 18.95 4.31 45.04
CA ALA A 56 18.32 2.99 44.85
C ALA A 56 18.56 2.43 43.44
N LEU A 57 19.83 2.30 43.04
CA LEU A 57 20.24 1.48 41.90
C LEU A 57 20.94 0.21 42.44
N VAL A 58 20.12 -0.75 42.86
CA VAL A 58 20.58 -2.13 43.02
C VAL A 58 20.78 -2.69 41.62
N ILE A 59 22.02 -3.03 41.32
CA ILE A 59 22.44 -3.69 40.07
C ILE A 59 21.78 -5.07 40.02
N LEU A 60 20.61 -5.17 39.38
CA LEU A 60 20.19 -6.40 38.73
C LEU A 60 20.87 -6.41 37.37
N GLY A 61 21.90 -7.24 37.24
CA GLY A 61 22.62 -7.45 36.00
C GLY A 61 21.65 -7.89 34.90
N ALA A 62 21.26 -6.93 34.06
CA ALA A 62 20.69 -7.23 32.76
C ALA A 62 21.82 -7.80 31.91
N HIS A 63 21.91 -9.13 31.83
CA HIS A 63 22.66 -9.75 30.75
C HIS A 63 22.04 -9.28 29.43
N PRO A 64 22.82 -8.70 28.50
CA PRO A 64 22.32 -8.47 27.16
C PRO A 64 22.08 -9.86 26.57
N SER A 65 20.80 -10.26 26.48
CA SER A 65 20.42 -11.36 25.62
C SER A 65 20.72 -10.88 24.20
N LYS A 66 21.88 -11.30 23.69
CA LYS A 66 22.14 -11.32 22.26
C LYS A 66 21.07 -12.25 21.68
N SER A 67 19.95 -11.67 21.27
CA SER A 67 19.04 -12.31 20.32
C SER A 67 19.86 -12.50 19.05
N SER A 68 20.56 -13.63 18.98
CA SER A 68 21.07 -14.15 17.72
C SER A 68 19.85 -14.28 16.83
N ALA A 69 19.76 -13.41 15.83
CA ALA A 69 18.93 -13.66 14.67
C ALA A 69 19.44 -14.95 14.04
N GLN A 70 18.92 -16.09 14.50
CA GLN A 70 19.13 -17.35 13.84
C GLN A 70 18.48 -17.19 12.47
N LYS A 71 19.29 -17.25 11.41
CA LYS A 71 18.80 -17.43 10.04
C LYS A 71 17.93 -18.68 10.05
N THR A 72 16.62 -18.50 10.16
CA THR A 72 15.65 -19.55 9.96
C THR A 72 15.80 -20.00 8.51
N ASP A 73 16.02 -21.29 8.31
CA ASP A 73 16.04 -21.87 6.97
C ASP A 73 14.72 -21.50 6.27
N ALA A 74 14.80 -20.87 5.10
CA ALA A 74 13.63 -20.40 4.35
C ALA A 74 12.67 -21.55 4.00
N SER A 75 13.16 -22.79 4.00
CA SER A 75 12.34 -24.00 3.85
C SER A 75 11.28 -24.18 4.96
N VAL A 76 11.50 -23.57 6.13
CA VAL A 76 10.60 -23.68 7.29
C VAL A 76 9.38 -22.75 7.17
N LEU A 77 9.43 -21.73 6.32
CA LEU A 77 8.35 -20.75 6.17
C LEU A 77 7.25 -21.20 5.20
N PHE A 78 7.52 -22.20 4.35
CA PHE A 78 6.58 -22.67 3.33
C PHE A 78 5.84 -23.93 3.77
N GLN A 79 4.54 -23.98 3.47
CA GLN A 79 3.72 -25.17 3.73
C GLN A 79 3.94 -26.23 2.63
N PRO A 80 3.70 -27.52 2.94
CA PRO A 80 3.63 -28.58 1.93
C PRO A 80 2.66 -28.23 0.79
N GLU A 81 2.97 -28.68 -0.43
CA GLU A 81 2.23 -28.33 -1.65
C GLU A 81 0.73 -28.65 -1.56
N GLU A 82 0.39 -29.76 -0.90
CA GLU A 82 -0.99 -30.21 -0.73
C GLU A 82 -1.85 -29.21 0.05
N GLN A 83 -1.25 -28.28 0.79
CA GLN A 83 -1.97 -27.27 1.59
C GLN A 83 -2.25 -25.97 0.83
N TRP A 84 -1.67 -25.77 -0.36
CA TRP A 84 -1.81 -24.50 -1.11
C TRP A 84 -2.00 -24.66 -2.62
N ALA A 85 -1.79 -25.86 -3.17
CA ALA A 85 -1.84 -26.11 -4.61
C ALA A 85 -3.17 -25.71 -5.26
N ASP A 86 -4.29 -25.83 -4.54
CA ASP A 86 -5.62 -25.39 -4.97
C ASP A 86 -5.76 -23.86 -4.93
N ARG A 87 -5.34 -23.25 -3.81
CA ARG A 87 -5.46 -21.80 -3.56
C ARG A 87 -4.59 -20.95 -4.49
N ILE A 88 -3.52 -21.50 -5.04
CA ILE A 88 -2.64 -20.79 -5.98
C ILE A 88 -3.17 -20.83 -7.42
N GLN A 89 -4.16 -21.66 -7.75
CA GLN A 89 -4.75 -21.67 -9.09
C GLN A 89 -5.75 -20.53 -9.21
N ALA A 90 -5.65 -19.76 -10.29
CA ALA A 90 -6.66 -18.77 -10.62
C ALA A 90 -7.94 -19.49 -11.13
N PRO A 91 -9.14 -18.94 -10.88
CA PRO A 91 -10.35 -19.46 -11.51
C PRO A 91 -10.25 -19.32 -13.04
N ASP A 92 -10.89 -20.24 -13.78
CA ASP A 92 -10.98 -20.19 -15.24
C ASP A 92 -12.09 -19.21 -15.67
N ASP A 93 -11.86 -17.93 -15.42
CA ASP A 93 -12.78 -16.82 -15.73
C ASP A 93 -12.40 -16.09 -17.03
N GLY A 94 -11.40 -16.60 -17.76
CA GLY A 94 -10.86 -16.00 -18.98
C GLY A 94 -10.08 -14.71 -18.77
N LYS A 95 -9.91 -14.23 -17.53
CA LYS A 95 -9.28 -12.94 -17.23
C LYS A 95 -7.87 -13.13 -16.68
N ARG A 96 -7.00 -12.17 -16.97
CA ARG A 96 -5.65 -12.12 -16.41
C ARG A 96 -5.27 -10.68 -16.08
N TYR A 97 -5.58 -10.26 -14.86
CA TYR A 97 -5.28 -8.88 -14.44
C TYR A 97 -3.79 -8.64 -14.24
N GLY A 98 -3.35 -7.43 -14.62
CA GLY A 98 -1.99 -6.96 -14.43
C GLY A 98 -1.89 -5.45 -14.36
N TRP A 99 -0.67 -4.99 -14.06
CA TRP A 99 -0.31 -3.58 -13.95
C TRP A 99 0.85 -3.23 -14.89
N PHE A 100 0.80 -2.06 -15.51
CA PHE A 100 1.91 -1.49 -16.25
C PHE A 100 2.19 -0.09 -15.74
N VAL A 101 3.44 0.20 -15.39
CA VAL A 101 3.86 1.48 -14.84
C VAL A 101 4.94 2.11 -15.70
N ASP A 102 4.61 3.25 -16.31
CA ASP A 102 5.56 4.09 -17.02
C ASP A 102 6.21 5.09 -16.06
N THR A 103 7.37 4.74 -15.52
CA THR A 103 8.07 5.57 -14.55
C THR A 103 8.67 6.82 -15.18
N ARG A 104 8.77 6.89 -16.52
CA ARG A 104 9.20 8.09 -17.24
C ARG A 104 8.14 9.19 -17.22
N ARG A 105 6.87 8.80 -17.05
CA ARG A 105 5.71 9.71 -16.90
C ARG A 105 5.41 10.03 -15.44
N CYS A 106 5.91 9.22 -14.50
CA CYS A 106 5.62 9.41 -13.08
C CYS A 106 6.32 10.66 -12.54
N VAL A 107 5.53 11.62 -12.04
CA VAL A 107 6.03 12.87 -11.44
C VAL A 107 6.05 12.86 -9.91
N GLY A 108 5.83 11.69 -9.29
CA GLY A 108 5.87 11.57 -7.83
C GLY A 108 4.82 12.40 -7.08
N CYS A 109 3.62 12.60 -7.65
CA CYS A 109 2.59 13.42 -7.00
C CYS A 109 1.90 12.75 -5.80
N HIS A 110 2.15 11.47 -5.55
CA HIS A 110 1.54 10.65 -4.49
C HIS A 110 -0.01 10.56 -4.49
N ALA A 111 -0.71 11.09 -5.50
CA ALA A 111 -2.16 11.02 -5.61
C ALA A 111 -2.69 9.57 -5.59
N CYS A 112 -1.92 8.68 -6.19
CA CYS A 112 -2.21 7.25 -6.25
C CYS A 112 -2.05 6.53 -4.90
N GLU A 113 -1.31 7.08 -3.94
CA GLU A 113 -1.29 6.60 -2.54
C GLU A 113 -2.48 7.15 -1.76
N VAL A 114 -2.75 8.45 -1.89
CA VAL A 114 -3.86 9.12 -1.19
C VAL A 114 -5.21 8.51 -1.59
N SER A 115 -5.45 8.33 -2.89
CA SER A 115 -6.66 7.65 -3.39
C SER A 115 -6.77 6.22 -2.89
N CYS A 116 -5.65 5.49 -2.84
CA CYS A 116 -5.64 4.11 -2.35
C CYS A 116 -5.97 4.05 -0.85
N LYS A 117 -5.43 4.97 -0.05
CA LYS A 117 -5.77 5.10 1.37
C LYS A 117 -7.24 5.45 1.58
N ALA A 118 -7.73 6.47 0.86
CA ALA A 118 -9.11 6.94 1.00
C ALA A 118 -10.14 5.91 0.53
N GLU A 119 -9.84 5.16 -0.53
CA GLU A 119 -10.75 4.13 -1.07
C GLU A 119 -10.85 2.89 -0.20
N ASN A 120 -9.75 2.51 0.49
CA ASN A 120 -9.64 1.23 1.19
C ASN A 120 -9.44 1.41 2.71
N ASP A 121 -9.70 2.61 3.24
CA ASP A 121 -9.56 2.98 4.65
C ASP A 121 -8.22 2.57 5.29
N VAL A 122 -7.12 2.67 4.54
CA VAL A 122 -5.80 2.24 5.01
C VAL A 122 -5.28 3.21 6.07
N PRO A 123 -5.05 2.76 7.33
CA PRO A 123 -4.66 3.64 8.43
C PRO A 123 -3.39 4.44 8.16
N LEU A 124 -3.26 5.60 8.82
CA LEU A 124 -2.02 6.36 8.81
C LEU A 124 -0.84 5.49 9.29
N GLY A 125 0.34 5.71 8.72
CA GLY A 125 1.53 4.90 8.98
C GLY A 125 1.60 3.58 8.20
N ASN A 126 0.49 3.09 7.62
CA ASN A 126 0.49 1.86 6.82
C ASN A 126 0.21 2.13 5.35
N TYR A 127 0.69 1.28 4.45
CA TYR A 127 0.53 1.47 3.01
C TYR A 127 0.30 0.12 2.32
N ILE A 128 -0.67 0.08 1.41
CA ILE A 128 -0.84 -1.02 0.45
C ILE A 128 -0.38 -0.62 -0.98
N ARG A 129 0.04 0.64 -1.11
CA ARG A 129 0.60 1.27 -2.30
C ARG A 129 1.49 2.41 -1.83
N GLN A 130 2.73 2.47 -2.32
CA GLN A 130 3.73 3.46 -1.91
C GLN A 130 4.64 3.84 -3.07
N THR A 131 4.95 5.12 -3.23
CA THR A 131 5.88 5.62 -4.26
C THR A 131 7.26 5.79 -3.65
N PHE A 132 8.23 5.06 -4.19
CA PHE A 132 9.64 5.22 -3.84
C PHE A 132 10.29 6.22 -4.79
N TYR A 133 11.34 6.92 -4.34
CA TYR A 133 12.12 7.80 -5.19
C TYR A 133 13.61 7.70 -4.91
N LYS A 134 14.43 8.09 -5.89
CA LYS A 134 15.89 8.21 -5.78
C LYS A 134 16.36 9.36 -6.67
N ASP A 135 17.26 10.16 -6.12
CA ASP A 135 18.01 11.15 -6.88
C ASP A 135 19.20 10.45 -7.54
N VAL A 136 19.39 10.66 -8.82
CA VAL A 136 20.44 10.04 -9.63
C VAL A 136 21.19 11.09 -10.44
N GLY A 137 22.43 10.74 -10.81
CA GLY A 137 23.32 11.61 -11.57
C GLY A 137 24.04 12.65 -10.72
N GLU A 138 24.85 13.46 -11.39
CA GLU A 138 25.66 14.53 -10.78
C GLU A 138 25.43 15.84 -11.54
N TYR A 139 25.60 16.99 -10.87
CA TYR A 139 25.43 18.29 -11.52
C TYR A 139 26.32 18.42 -12.77
N PRO A 140 25.80 18.87 -13.92
CA PRO A 140 24.47 19.47 -14.15
C PRO A 140 23.37 18.48 -14.59
N GLN A 141 23.65 17.18 -14.67
CA GLN A 141 22.74 16.13 -15.13
C GLN A 141 22.20 15.33 -13.94
N VAL A 142 21.28 15.96 -13.20
CA VAL A 142 20.58 15.33 -12.08
C VAL A 142 19.13 15.04 -12.44
N ALA A 143 18.61 13.93 -11.95
CA ALA A 143 17.20 13.57 -12.07
C ALA A 143 16.68 12.97 -10.77
N ARG A 144 15.38 13.15 -10.51
CA ARG A 144 14.66 12.38 -9.49
C ARG A 144 13.78 11.36 -10.18
N LEU A 145 14.00 10.09 -9.87
CA LEU A 145 13.20 8.98 -10.37
C LEU A 145 12.11 8.63 -9.37
N PHE A 146 10.95 8.19 -9.87
CA PHE A 146 9.81 7.80 -9.05
C PHE A 146 9.29 6.42 -9.47
N MET A 147 9.04 5.56 -8.50
CA MET A 147 8.54 4.20 -8.71
C MET A 147 7.35 3.92 -7.80
N PRO A 148 6.10 4.08 -8.30
CA PRO A 148 4.91 3.71 -7.56
C PRO A 148 4.77 2.19 -7.50
N MET A 149 4.85 1.65 -6.29
CA MET A 149 4.82 0.23 -5.96
C MET A 149 3.51 -0.17 -5.29
N ALA A 150 3.08 -1.41 -5.53
CA ALA A 150 1.98 -2.08 -4.87
C ALA A 150 2.25 -3.61 -4.84
N CYS A 151 1.31 -4.40 -4.30
CA CYS A 151 1.36 -5.85 -4.45
C CYS A 151 1.48 -6.25 -5.93
N GLN A 152 2.47 -7.07 -6.24
CA GLN A 152 2.75 -7.52 -7.60
C GLN A 152 1.76 -8.59 -8.11
N HIS A 153 0.86 -9.06 -7.24
CA HIS A 153 -0.13 -10.11 -7.51
C HIS A 153 0.47 -11.29 -8.29
N CYS A 154 1.58 -11.84 -7.79
CA CYS A 154 2.40 -12.86 -8.41
C CYS A 154 1.61 -14.05 -8.96
N GLU A 155 2.06 -14.59 -10.10
CA GLU A 155 1.58 -15.87 -10.60
C GLU A 155 2.06 -17.01 -9.68
N ASP A 156 3.32 -16.98 -9.28
CA ASP A 156 3.87 -17.86 -8.26
C ASP A 156 4.01 -17.10 -6.92
N ALA A 157 2.93 -17.08 -6.14
CA ALA A 157 2.81 -16.24 -4.95
C ALA A 157 3.37 -16.92 -3.69
N PRO A 158 4.55 -16.53 -3.16
CA PRO A 158 5.12 -17.14 -1.95
C PRO A 158 4.23 -16.95 -0.72
N CYS A 159 3.48 -15.85 -0.64
CA CYS A 159 2.55 -15.60 0.45
C CYS A 159 1.38 -16.60 0.51
N ILE A 160 0.92 -17.14 -0.63
CA ILE A 160 -0.08 -18.22 -0.64
C ILE A 160 0.54 -19.50 -0.08
N LYS A 161 1.75 -19.85 -0.54
CA LYS A 161 2.50 -21.06 -0.13
C LYS A 161 2.88 -21.06 1.35
N ALA A 162 3.14 -19.89 1.92
CA ALA A 162 3.57 -19.75 3.32
C ALA A 162 2.42 -19.67 4.33
N CYS A 163 1.16 -19.48 3.89
CA CYS A 163 0.03 -19.26 4.77
C CYS A 163 -0.55 -20.58 5.33
N PRO A 164 -0.36 -20.90 6.64
CA PRO A 164 -0.87 -22.12 7.26
C PRO A 164 -2.39 -22.13 7.47
N CYS A 165 -3.04 -20.97 7.58
CA CYS A 165 -4.49 -20.91 7.84
C CYS A 165 -5.35 -20.95 6.58
N GLY A 166 -4.75 -20.89 5.38
CA GLY A 166 -5.52 -20.94 4.14
C GLY A 166 -6.11 -19.61 3.67
N ALA A 167 -5.85 -18.49 4.36
CA ALA A 167 -6.49 -17.21 4.08
C ALA A 167 -6.13 -16.59 2.73
N LEU A 168 -4.90 -16.80 2.24
CA LEU A 168 -4.44 -16.26 0.96
C LEU A 168 -4.77 -17.20 -0.20
N HIS A 169 -5.37 -16.67 -1.26
CA HIS A 169 -5.79 -17.44 -2.44
C HIS A 169 -5.84 -16.56 -3.69
N LYS A 170 -5.85 -17.15 -4.88
CA LYS A 170 -6.16 -16.44 -6.13
C LYS A 170 -7.68 -16.36 -6.33
N THR A 171 -8.13 -15.19 -6.77
CA THR A 171 -9.52 -14.92 -7.19
C THR A 171 -9.53 -14.32 -8.60
N THR A 172 -10.64 -13.71 -9.01
CA THR A 172 -10.91 -13.14 -10.34
C THR A 172 -9.69 -12.47 -10.98
N GLY A 173 -9.45 -12.82 -12.25
CA GLY A 173 -8.30 -12.38 -13.04
C GLY A 173 -6.96 -12.73 -12.40
N GLY A 174 -6.93 -13.78 -11.57
CA GLY A 174 -5.81 -14.27 -10.78
C GLY A 174 -5.42 -13.42 -9.57
N THR A 175 -6.19 -12.40 -9.19
CA THR A 175 -5.87 -11.51 -8.05
C THR A 175 -5.54 -12.32 -6.81
N VAL A 176 -4.32 -12.18 -6.27
CA VAL A 176 -4.00 -12.72 -4.93
C VAL A 176 -4.82 -11.93 -3.91
N ALA A 177 -5.70 -12.56 -3.14
CA ALA A 177 -6.58 -11.95 -2.14
C ALA A 177 -6.34 -12.53 -0.74
N ILE A 178 -6.89 -11.87 0.28
CA ILE A 178 -6.89 -12.35 1.68
C ILE A 178 -8.35 -12.51 2.08
N ASP A 179 -8.74 -13.69 2.54
CA ASP A 179 -9.98 -13.87 3.26
C ASP A 179 -9.79 -13.48 4.73
N TYR A 180 -10.37 -12.35 5.11
CA TYR A 180 -10.30 -11.83 6.47
C TYR A 180 -11.05 -12.70 7.49
N ASN A 181 -12.01 -13.53 7.09
CA ASN A 181 -12.66 -14.46 8.02
C ASN A 181 -11.77 -15.66 8.38
N THR A 182 -10.80 -15.97 7.53
CA THR A 182 -9.89 -17.11 7.67
C THR A 182 -8.51 -16.70 8.22
N CYS A 183 -8.10 -15.43 8.02
CA CYS A 183 -6.79 -14.93 8.46
C CYS A 183 -6.62 -15.05 9.98
N CYS A 184 -5.64 -15.83 10.43
CA CYS A 184 -5.35 -16.03 11.86
C CYS A 184 -4.18 -15.19 12.40
N GLY A 185 -3.67 -14.23 11.62
CA GLY A 185 -2.69 -13.25 12.12
C GLY A 185 -1.25 -13.76 12.30
N HIS A 186 -0.88 -14.88 11.70
CA HIS A 186 0.43 -15.53 11.92
C HIS A 186 1.64 -14.82 11.30
N GLY A 187 1.48 -13.82 10.42
CA GLY A 187 2.57 -12.98 9.92
C GLY A 187 3.46 -13.56 8.80
N THR A 188 3.58 -14.89 8.64
CA THR A 188 4.53 -15.49 7.66
C THR A 188 4.41 -14.99 6.22
N CYS A 189 3.23 -14.49 5.80
CA CYS A 189 3.07 -13.87 4.47
C CYS A 189 3.89 -12.58 4.30
N VAL A 190 4.13 -11.82 5.37
CA VAL A 190 5.04 -10.67 5.42
C VAL A 190 6.49 -11.14 5.30
N ASP A 191 6.84 -12.19 6.06
CA ASP A 191 8.20 -12.76 6.09
C ASP A 191 8.67 -13.34 4.76
N VAL A 192 7.77 -13.65 3.83
CA VAL A 192 8.12 -14.24 2.52
C VAL A 192 7.79 -13.34 1.33
N CYS A 193 7.17 -12.17 1.53
CA CYS A 193 6.82 -11.29 0.42
C CYS A 193 8.08 -10.56 -0.06
N PRO A 194 8.59 -10.84 -1.28
CA PRO A 194 9.83 -10.22 -1.73
C PRO A 194 9.58 -8.82 -2.27
N TYR A 195 8.53 -8.13 -1.85
CA TYR A 195 8.16 -6.79 -2.32
C TYR A 195 7.66 -5.89 -1.18
N GLY A 196 7.69 -6.39 0.07
CA GLY A 196 7.12 -5.79 1.27
C GLY A 196 5.71 -5.22 1.11
N ALA A 197 4.90 -5.87 0.28
CA ALA A 197 3.59 -5.39 -0.10
C ALA A 197 2.47 -5.79 0.87
N ILE A 198 2.82 -6.42 2.00
CA ILE A 198 1.92 -6.94 3.01
C ILE A 198 2.37 -6.40 4.36
N TYR A 199 1.45 -5.84 5.15
CA TYR A 199 1.69 -5.46 6.54
C TYR A 199 0.69 -6.19 7.45
N MET A 200 1.01 -6.28 8.75
CA MET A 200 0.07 -6.78 9.76
C MET A 200 -0.66 -5.62 10.42
N ASP A 201 -1.99 -5.62 10.34
CA ASP A 201 -2.80 -4.65 11.06
C ASP A 201 -2.67 -4.87 12.58
N PRO A 202 -2.20 -3.88 13.36
CA PRO A 202 -1.92 -4.05 14.78
C PRO A 202 -3.18 -4.14 15.65
N VAL A 203 -4.35 -3.79 15.11
CA VAL A 203 -5.63 -3.80 15.82
C VAL A 203 -6.42 -5.05 15.46
N ALA A 204 -6.59 -5.32 14.17
CA ALA A 204 -7.32 -6.50 13.69
C ALA A 204 -6.49 -7.79 13.82
N ASN A 205 -5.16 -7.68 13.96
CA ASN A 205 -4.22 -8.79 13.89
C ASN A 205 -4.37 -9.62 12.60
N GLN A 206 -4.50 -8.92 11.47
CA GLN A 206 -4.72 -9.52 10.15
C GLN A 206 -3.75 -8.95 9.13
N ALA A 207 -3.37 -9.77 8.15
CA ALA A 207 -2.54 -9.32 7.06
C ALA A 207 -3.36 -8.41 6.11
N VAL A 208 -2.78 -7.30 5.68
CA VAL A 208 -3.40 -6.32 4.77
C VAL A 208 -2.44 -6.01 3.63
N LYS A 209 -2.99 -5.89 2.41
CA LYS A 209 -2.22 -5.63 1.18
C LYS A 209 -3.14 -5.12 0.06
N CYS A 210 -2.55 -4.73 -1.07
CA CYS A 210 -3.33 -4.41 -2.28
C CYS A 210 -4.10 -5.65 -2.77
N HIS A 211 -5.32 -5.41 -3.23
CA HIS A 211 -6.27 -6.43 -3.67
C HIS A 211 -6.89 -6.07 -5.03
N ASN A 212 -6.15 -5.36 -5.88
CA ASN A 212 -6.59 -4.85 -7.18
C ASN A 212 -7.89 -4.02 -7.15
N CYS A 213 -8.31 -3.51 -5.98
CA CYS A 213 -9.63 -2.90 -5.79
C CYS A 213 -10.76 -3.80 -6.32
N TYR A 214 -10.76 -5.11 -6.00
CA TYR A 214 -11.79 -6.05 -6.48
C TYR A 214 -13.22 -5.51 -6.34
N HIS A 215 -13.53 -4.79 -5.26
CA HIS A 215 -14.83 -4.17 -5.00
C HIS A 215 -15.23 -3.11 -6.05
N ARG A 216 -14.25 -2.44 -6.66
CA ARG A 216 -14.45 -1.55 -7.82
C ARG A 216 -14.59 -2.33 -9.12
N LEU A 217 -13.77 -3.37 -9.31
CA LEU A 217 -13.78 -4.19 -10.52
C LEU A 217 -15.12 -4.90 -10.72
N GLU A 218 -15.74 -5.38 -9.64
CA GLU A 218 -17.09 -5.96 -9.64
C GLU A 218 -18.16 -4.98 -10.15
N GLN A 219 -17.91 -3.68 -9.99
CA GLN A 219 -18.76 -2.59 -10.48
C GLN A 219 -18.28 -2.01 -11.82
N GLN A 220 -17.39 -2.71 -12.53
CA GLN A 220 -16.80 -2.28 -13.81
C GLN A 220 -16.04 -0.95 -13.72
N MET A 221 -15.54 -0.61 -12.53
CA MET A 221 -14.72 0.57 -12.30
C MET A 221 -13.24 0.18 -12.24
N GLU A 222 -12.37 1.08 -12.67
CA GLU A 222 -10.92 0.90 -12.50
C GLU A 222 -10.49 1.02 -11.04
N PRO A 223 -9.35 0.41 -10.65
CA PRO A 223 -8.74 0.66 -9.35
C PRO A 223 -8.50 2.15 -9.11
N ALA A 224 -8.75 2.63 -7.89
CA ALA A 224 -8.70 4.05 -7.55
C ALA A 224 -7.34 4.71 -7.91
N CYS A 225 -6.25 3.99 -7.68
CA CYS A 225 -4.90 4.49 -7.95
C CYS A 225 -4.54 4.60 -9.44
N ALA A 226 -5.13 3.76 -10.30
CA ALA A 226 -5.00 3.90 -11.75
C ALA A 226 -5.87 5.06 -12.24
N ASN A 227 -7.12 5.12 -11.78
CA ASN A 227 -8.09 6.14 -12.19
C ASN A 227 -7.65 7.57 -11.83
N THR A 228 -6.99 7.77 -10.69
CA THR A 228 -6.57 9.10 -10.23
C THR A 228 -5.29 9.61 -10.90
N CYS A 229 -4.52 8.77 -11.60
CA CYS A 229 -3.17 9.12 -12.03
C CYS A 229 -3.19 10.24 -13.07
N PRO A 230 -2.74 11.48 -12.75
CA PRO A 230 -2.86 12.60 -13.68
C PRO A 230 -1.89 12.52 -14.86
N ALA A 231 -0.86 11.68 -14.76
CA ALA A 231 0.16 11.52 -15.79
C ALA A 231 -0.06 10.29 -16.69
N ASP A 232 -1.14 9.53 -16.44
CA ASP A 232 -1.37 8.21 -17.05
C ASP A 232 -0.16 7.27 -16.94
N ALA A 233 0.57 7.38 -15.83
CA ALA A 233 1.76 6.56 -15.56
C ALA A 233 1.41 5.15 -15.07
N ILE A 234 0.16 4.89 -14.67
CA ILE A 234 -0.28 3.63 -14.07
C ILE A 234 -1.45 3.10 -14.89
N SER A 235 -1.23 1.99 -15.59
CA SER A 235 -2.25 1.28 -16.36
C SER A 235 -2.60 -0.04 -15.69
N PHE A 236 -3.88 -0.34 -15.60
CA PHE A 236 -4.41 -1.60 -15.09
C PHE A 236 -5.37 -2.21 -16.11
N GLY A 237 -5.49 -3.52 -16.14
CA GLY A 237 -6.53 -4.18 -16.91
C GLY A 237 -6.28 -5.67 -17.10
N ASP A 238 -7.11 -6.26 -17.96
CA ASP A 238 -6.98 -7.64 -18.38
C ASP A 238 -5.96 -7.77 -19.52
N LEU A 239 -4.92 -8.57 -19.31
CA LEU A 239 -3.88 -8.86 -20.28
C LEU A 239 -4.38 -9.73 -21.44
N ASN A 240 -5.51 -10.43 -21.26
CA ASN A 240 -6.14 -11.22 -22.33
C ASN A 240 -7.03 -10.34 -23.23
N ASP A 241 -7.35 -9.11 -22.82
CA ASP A 241 -8.09 -8.14 -23.63
C ASP A 241 -7.13 -7.14 -24.30
N GLU A 242 -7.02 -7.20 -25.63
CA GLU A 242 -6.20 -6.29 -26.42
C GLU A 242 -6.64 -4.81 -26.33
N ASN A 243 -7.88 -4.54 -25.91
CA ASN A 243 -8.41 -3.19 -25.76
C ASN A 243 -8.23 -2.62 -24.35
N SER A 244 -7.76 -3.42 -23.39
CA SER A 244 -7.51 -2.97 -22.03
C SER A 244 -6.41 -1.90 -21.98
N LYS A 245 -6.42 -1.06 -20.95
CA LYS A 245 -5.41 0.01 -20.81
C LYS A 245 -4.01 -0.54 -20.69
N ILE A 246 -3.82 -1.65 -19.96
CA ILE A 246 -2.52 -2.32 -19.85
C ILE A 246 -2.04 -2.85 -21.20
N SER A 247 -2.88 -3.53 -21.97
CA SER A 247 -2.49 -4.08 -23.28
C SER A 247 -2.09 -2.98 -24.26
N LYS A 248 -2.81 -1.85 -24.26
CA LYS A 248 -2.44 -0.65 -25.02
C LYS A 248 -1.11 -0.07 -24.56
N ALA A 249 -0.92 0.14 -23.26
CA ALA A 249 0.32 0.70 -22.73
C ALA A 249 1.55 -0.18 -23.00
N MET A 250 1.39 -1.51 -22.94
CA MET A 250 2.45 -2.45 -23.29
C MET A 250 2.80 -2.42 -24.78
N ARG A 251 1.80 -2.37 -25.67
CA ARG A 251 2.03 -2.19 -27.12
C ARG A 251 2.72 -0.86 -27.41
N ASP A 252 2.26 0.23 -26.82
CA ASP A 252 2.87 1.55 -26.99
C ASP A 252 4.35 1.50 -26.56
N ALA A 253 4.68 0.79 -25.47
CA ALA A 253 6.05 0.63 -25.02
C ALA A 253 6.90 -0.20 -26.01
N GLU A 254 6.35 -1.28 -26.54
CA GLU A 254 6.98 -2.13 -27.57
C GLU A 254 7.24 -1.35 -28.86
N GLU A 255 6.24 -0.62 -29.37
CA GLU A 255 6.35 0.22 -30.58
C GLU A 255 7.42 1.31 -30.43
N ASN A 256 7.56 1.87 -29.23
CA ASN A 256 8.58 2.84 -28.89
C ASN A 256 9.93 2.21 -28.47
N LYS A 257 10.07 0.88 -28.61
CA LYS A 257 11.29 0.10 -28.32
C LYS A 257 11.80 0.30 -26.89
N LEU A 258 10.88 0.39 -25.95
CA LEU A 258 11.21 0.56 -24.54
C LEU A 258 11.34 -0.80 -23.86
N GLU A 259 12.36 -0.95 -23.03
CA GLU A 259 12.55 -2.18 -22.28
C GLU A 259 11.57 -2.26 -21.11
N THR A 260 10.68 -3.24 -21.16
CA THR A 260 9.77 -3.56 -20.04
C THR A 260 10.44 -4.49 -19.05
N ARG A 261 10.36 -4.18 -17.77
CA ARG A 261 11.02 -4.93 -16.70
C ARG A 261 10.05 -5.39 -15.64
N GLN A 262 10.39 -6.51 -15.02
CA GLN A 262 9.78 -6.99 -13.79
C GLN A 262 10.86 -6.98 -12.70
N ILE A 263 10.49 -6.57 -11.50
CA ILE A 263 11.44 -6.51 -10.39
C ILE A 263 11.64 -7.89 -9.74
N ARG A 264 12.86 -8.10 -9.26
CA ARG A 264 13.34 -9.27 -8.53
C ARG A 264 13.12 -10.59 -9.29
N PRO A 265 13.55 -10.69 -10.56
CA PRO A 265 13.37 -11.91 -11.36
C PRO A 265 14.03 -13.13 -10.72
N GLU A 266 15.09 -12.95 -9.92
CA GLU A 266 15.76 -14.02 -9.18
C GLU A 266 14.86 -14.72 -8.15
N LYS A 267 13.78 -14.07 -7.71
CA LYS A 267 12.79 -14.66 -6.79
C LYS A 267 11.80 -15.59 -7.48
N ASN A 268 11.78 -15.63 -8.81
CA ASN A 268 10.93 -16.51 -9.63
C ASN A 268 9.42 -16.43 -9.33
N THR A 269 8.94 -15.32 -8.74
CA THR A 269 7.52 -15.16 -8.38
C THR A 269 6.60 -14.92 -9.58
N LYS A 270 7.18 -14.62 -10.76
CA LYS A 270 6.44 -14.26 -11.98
C LYS A 270 5.41 -13.16 -11.67
N PRO A 271 5.86 -11.95 -11.30
CA PRO A 271 4.96 -10.85 -10.93
C PRO A 271 4.03 -10.50 -12.09
N ARG A 272 2.93 -9.77 -11.84
CA ARG A 272 2.02 -9.26 -12.87
C ARG A 272 1.98 -7.75 -12.89
N MET A 273 3.14 -7.16 -12.61
CA MET A 273 3.37 -5.73 -12.74
C MET A 273 4.65 -5.54 -13.54
N TRP A 274 4.54 -4.74 -14.60
CA TRP A 274 5.62 -4.41 -15.51
C TRP A 274 5.94 -2.93 -15.38
N PHE A 275 7.21 -2.58 -15.53
CA PHE A 275 7.72 -1.23 -15.43
C PHE A 275 8.48 -0.86 -16.70
N VAL A 276 8.52 0.44 -17.02
CA VAL A 276 9.39 0.98 -18.07
C VAL A 276 10.03 2.29 -17.61
N GLY A 277 11.27 2.52 -18.01
CA GLY A 277 12.13 3.62 -17.56
C GLY A 277 13.28 3.14 -16.67
N ASP A 278 14.05 4.08 -16.13
CA ASP A 278 15.27 3.78 -15.35
C ASP A 278 14.98 3.51 -13.86
N ALA A 279 13.86 4.03 -13.36
CA ALA A 279 13.43 3.84 -11.98
C ALA A 279 13.39 2.36 -11.50
N PRO A 280 12.87 1.38 -12.26
CA PRO A 280 12.89 -0.03 -11.83
C PRO A 280 14.28 -0.63 -11.65
N VAL A 281 15.34 -0.03 -12.19
CA VAL A 281 16.73 -0.46 -11.94
C VAL A 281 17.28 0.31 -10.76
N GLU A 282 17.12 1.63 -10.77
CA GLU A 282 17.75 2.53 -9.80
C GLU A 282 17.16 2.43 -8.39
N ILE A 283 15.87 2.14 -8.27
CA ILE A 283 15.12 2.19 -7.00
C ILE A 283 14.92 0.80 -6.39
N GLU A 284 15.17 -0.28 -7.13
CA GLU A 284 14.81 -1.65 -6.71
C GLU A 284 15.35 -2.06 -5.33
N GLU A 285 16.54 -1.59 -4.99
CA GLU A 285 17.20 -1.83 -3.70
C GLU A 285 16.49 -1.15 -2.53
N ARG A 286 15.81 -0.02 -2.78
CA ARG A 286 15.03 0.73 -1.77
C ARG A 286 13.65 0.15 -1.51
N ILE A 287 13.20 -0.80 -2.33
CA ILE A 287 11.91 -1.45 -2.14
C ILE A 287 12.04 -2.41 -0.95
N PRO A 288 11.10 -2.41 0.02
CA PRO A 288 11.12 -3.34 1.13
C PRO A 288 11.22 -4.82 0.71
N ARG A 289 11.94 -5.61 1.50
CA ARG A 289 12.21 -7.04 1.26
C ARG A 289 11.36 -7.94 2.16
N GLU A 290 11.61 -9.24 2.08
CA GLU A 290 11.06 -10.24 2.97
C GLU A 290 11.21 -9.85 4.44
N GLY A 291 10.11 -9.86 5.21
CA GLY A 291 10.09 -9.43 6.62
C GLY A 291 9.89 -7.93 6.81
N GLU A 292 9.88 -7.15 5.74
CA GLU A 292 9.61 -5.71 5.76
C GLU A 292 8.27 -5.39 5.09
N SER A 293 7.75 -4.20 5.36
CA SER A 293 6.53 -3.68 4.75
C SER A 293 6.74 -2.24 4.28
N TYR A 294 5.90 -1.78 3.37
CA TYR A 294 5.77 -0.35 3.11
C TYR A 294 5.47 0.41 4.40
N GLY A 295 6.14 1.54 4.60
CA GLY A 295 6.11 2.27 5.86
C GLY A 295 6.58 3.72 5.73
N PRO A 296 6.35 4.56 6.75
CA PRO A 296 6.65 5.98 6.70
C PRO A 296 8.16 6.25 6.55
N GLU A 297 9.01 5.31 6.97
CA GLU A 297 10.46 5.41 6.89
C GLU A 297 10.99 5.49 5.45
N ALA A 298 10.20 5.07 4.45
CA ALA A 298 10.55 5.25 3.04
C ALA A 298 10.70 6.73 2.64
N TYR A 299 10.14 7.65 3.41
CA TYR A 299 10.23 9.11 3.21
C TYR A 299 11.13 9.81 4.21
N ASN A 300 11.79 9.05 5.08
CA ASN A 300 12.62 9.62 6.12
C ASN A 300 13.85 10.29 5.48
N ILE A 301 13.99 11.61 5.72
CA ILE A 301 15.09 12.44 5.21
C ILE A 301 16.46 11.95 5.68
N TYR A 302 16.53 11.24 6.79
CA TYR A 302 17.78 10.73 7.35
C TYR A 302 18.32 9.53 6.56
N ASN A 303 17.43 8.77 5.91
CA ASN A 303 17.80 7.61 5.09
C ASN A 303 18.20 8.02 3.66
N TRP A 304 18.21 9.31 3.34
CA TRP A 304 18.57 9.79 2.00
C TRP A 304 20.07 9.67 1.69
N LYS A 305 20.92 9.56 2.74
CA LYS A 305 22.37 9.42 2.61
C LYS A 305 22.87 7.97 2.62
N GLU A 306 22.02 7.01 2.97
CA GLU A 306 22.40 5.60 3.01
C GLU A 306 22.48 5.09 1.56
N SER A 307 23.67 5.14 0.97
CA SER A 307 24.09 4.15 0.00
C SER A 307 24.32 2.86 0.78
N HIS A 308 23.65 1.77 0.43
CA HIS A 308 23.87 0.44 1.03
C HIS A 308 25.27 -0.15 0.72
N GLU A 309 26.27 0.69 0.47
CA GLU A 309 27.67 0.32 0.28
C GLU A 309 28.47 0.28 1.60
N ASP A 310 27.86 0.65 2.73
CA ASP A 310 28.54 0.80 4.03
C ASP A 310 28.12 -0.20 5.14
N GLU A 311 27.52 -1.35 4.81
CA GLU A 311 27.34 -2.51 5.74
C GLU A 311 27.93 -3.80 5.18
#